data_AF-A0A2R3J5G7-F1
#
_entry.id   AF-A0A2R3J5G7-F1
#
_cell.length_a   1.000
_cell.length_b   1.000
_cell.length_c   1.000
_cell.angle_alpha   90.00
_cell.angle_beta   90.00
_cell.angle_gamma   90.00
#
_symmetry.space_group_name_H-M   'P 1'
#
loop_
_entity.id
_entity.type
_entity.pdbx_description
1 polymer ?
#
loop_
_entity_poly.entity_id
_entity_poly.type
_entity_poly.pdbx_seq_one_letter_code
_entity_poly.pdbx_strand_id
1 'polypeptide(L)'
;MTQDVTRNLCARPALEIISKGRTEIIAWNQVVQGLKVLFNFTGIDVTEWKEAEPDMLELRLERGNQSSIIWFKPLARGVTDMPVFPVMVGAKFMACKPSATPHDDCEITYFYLPWDCTAQDLIDIAFGEVTYPWIETVQNFSAAYAMSAPIERFPRCALVMLMDSSTKDDQRGSVYFKLWHQTENSVELLELEHTNSPFSAAEQAKQLGYSPTVYRCHSGCIVPFLPTSGFDFL
;
A
#
# COMPACT_ATOMS: atom_id res chain seq x y z
N MET A 1 24.82 18.46 15.66
CA MET A 1 24.62 17.60 14.46
C MET A 1 24.59 16.16 14.93
N THR A 2 23.47 15.73 15.48
CA THR A 2 23.30 14.40 16.09
C THR A 2 21.79 14.14 16.11
N GLN A 3 21.36 12.97 15.61
CA GLN A 3 19.98 12.41 15.61
C GLN A 3 19.10 12.53 14.34
N ASP A 4 19.63 12.34 13.13
CA ASP A 4 18.77 12.02 11.96
C ASP A 4 19.10 10.70 11.24
N VAL A 5 20.24 10.08 11.56
CA VAL A 5 20.65 8.83 10.90
C VAL A 5 19.81 7.62 11.35
N THR A 6 19.17 7.70 12.52
CA THR A 6 18.48 6.57 13.17
C THR A 6 17.06 6.33 12.69
N ARG A 7 16.40 7.29 12.01
CA ARG A 7 14.98 7.15 11.66
C ARG A 7 14.72 6.29 10.42
N ASN A 8 15.71 6.10 9.54
CA ASN A 8 15.37 5.74 8.16
C ASN A 8 15.91 4.43 7.58
N LEU A 9 16.90 3.71 8.16
CA LEU A 9 17.68 2.77 7.33
C LEU A 9 18.06 1.39 7.88
N CYS A 10 18.01 1.09 9.18
CA CYS A 10 18.59 -0.17 9.68
C CYS A 10 17.89 -1.44 9.14
N ALA A 11 16.59 -1.37 8.87
CA ALA A 11 15.84 -2.51 8.34
C ALA A 11 15.83 -2.57 6.81
N ARG A 12 16.19 -1.52 6.06
CA ARG A 12 16.07 -1.56 4.60
C ARG A 12 16.91 -2.65 3.94
N PRO A 13 18.19 -2.86 4.31
CA PRO A 13 18.94 -4.02 3.82
C PRO A 13 18.28 -5.35 4.19
N ALA A 14 17.68 -5.44 5.39
CA ALA A 14 16.95 -6.64 5.82
C ALA A 14 15.65 -6.85 5.03
N LEU A 15 14.97 -5.78 4.65
CA LEU A 15 13.73 -5.80 3.87
C LEU A 15 13.99 -5.99 2.37
N GLU A 16 15.13 -5.53 1.85
CA GLU A 16 15.58 -5.82 0.48
C GLU A 16 15.70 -7.32 0.23
N ILE A 17 16.01 -8.10 1.26
CA ILE A 17 16.01 -9.56 1.19
C ILE A 17 14.60 -10.10 0.94
N ILE A 18 13.59 -9.58 1.64
CA ILE A 18 12.18 -9.92 1.39
C ILE A 18 11.79 -9.47 -0.03
N SER A 19 12.22 -8.27 -0.44
CA SER A 19 11.85 -7.67 -1.73
C SER A 19 12.21 -8.54 -2.95
N LYS A 20 13.33 -9.25 -2.88
CA LYS A 20 13.87 -10.02 -4.01
C LYS A 20 13.19 -11.37 -4.21
N GLY A 21 12.28 -11.76 -3.32
CA GLY A 21 11.79 -13.13 -3.23
C GLY A 21 12.92 -14.12 -2.94
N ARG A 22 12.60 -15.36 -2.57
CA ARG A 22 13.61 -16.40 -2.35
C ARG A 22 14.39 -16.72 -3.62
N THR A 23 15.55 -16.09 -3.79
CA THR A 23 16.55 -16.42 -4.83
C THR A 23 17.86 -16.93 -4.22
N GLU A 24 18.15 -16.58 -2.97
CA GLU A 24 19.35 -17.01 -2.25
C GLU A 24 19.02 -17.51 -0.83
N ILE A 25 19.95 -18.28 -0.24
CA ILE A 25 19.85 -18.95 1.06
C ILE A 25 19.87 -17.90 2.19
N ILE A 26 18.84 -17.08 2.27
CA ILE A 26 18.64 -16.20 3.41
C ILE A 26 17.52 -16.78 4.24
N ALA A 27 17.91 -17.33 5.39
CA ALA A 27 16.95 -17.78 6.38
C ALA A 27 16.22 -16.56 6.94
N TRP A 28 14.89 -16.61 7.00
CA TRP A 28 14.02 -15.61 7.64
C TRP A 28 14.58 -15.07 8.97
N ASN A 29 15.31 -15.91 9.71
CA ASN A 29 16.09 -15.54 10.87
C ASN A 29 16.91 -14.24 10.71
N GLN A 30 17.68 -14.04 9.63
CA GLN A 30 18.51 -12.84 9.47
C GLN A 30 17.67 -11.58 9.29
N VAL A 31 16.61 -11.68 8.48
CA VAL A 31 15.64 -10.60 8.26
C VAL A 31 14.96 -10.23 9.57
N VAL A 32 14.47 -11.24 10.30
CA VAL A 32 13.80 -11.08 11.59
C VAL A 32 14.73 -10.47 12.63
N GLN A 33 16.02 -10.82 12.66
CA GLN A 33 16.98 -10.18 13.57
C GLN A 33 17.16 -8.69 13.24
N GLY A 34 17.23 -8.32 11.96
CA GLY A 34 17.27 -6.91 11.55
C GLY A 34 16.02 -6.13 11.97
N LEU A 35 14.83 -6.72 11.79
CA LEU A 35 13.56 -6.15 12.22
C LEU A 35 13.43 -6.07 13.74
N LYS A 36 13.90 -7.09 14.47
CA LYS A 36 13.98 -7.10 15.94
C LYS A 36 14.78 -5.92 16.47
N VAL A 37 15.96 -5.68 15.90
CA VAL A 37 16.79 -4.54 16.29
C VAL A 37 16.01 -3.23 16.11
N LEU A 38 15.31 -3.06 14.98
CA LEU A 38 14.50 -1.87 14.70
C LEU A 38 13.40 -1.64 15.74
N PHE A 39 12.54 -2.64 15.93
CA PHE A 39 11.39 -2.55 16.84
C PHE A 39 11.85 -2.38 18.29
N ASN A 40 12.90 -3.09 18.70
CA ASN A 40 13.43 -2.96 20.07
C ASN A 40 14.01 -1.55 20.33
N PHE A 41 14.64 -0.91 19.34
CA PHE A 41 15.11 0.48 19.46
C PHE A 41 13.97 1.48 19.70
N THR A 42 12.77 1.15 19.25
CA THR A 42 11.55 1.94 19.45
C THR A 42 10.72 1.51 20.65
N GLY A 43 11.22 0.57 21.47
CA GLY A 43 10.52 0.07 22.66
C GLY A 43 9.37 -0.91 22.34
N ILE A 44 9.42 -1.55 21.17
CA ILE A 44 8.48 -2.58 20.72
C ILE A 44 9.18 -3.92 20.71
N ASP A 45 8.65 -4.91 21.41
CA ASP A 45 9.23 -6.25 21.45
C ASP A 45 8.66 -7.11 20.33
N VAL A 46 9.52 -7.77 19.54
CA VAL A 46 9.08 -8.80 18.59
C VAL A 46 9.11 -10.17 19.27
N THR A 47 7.95 -10.64 19.73
CA THR A 47 7.85 -11.86 20.55
C THR A 47 7.77 -13.13 19.73
N GLU A 48 7.06 -13.09 18.60
CA GLU A 48 6.89 -14.24 17.71
C GLU A 48 7.06 -13.82 16.25
N TRP A 49 7.47 -14.78 15.42
CA TRP A 49 7.45 -14.62 13.97
C TRP A 49 7.13 -15.96 13.32
N LYS A 50 6.49 -15.91 12.15
CA LYS A 50 6.27 -17.09 11.31
C LYS A 50 6.25 -16.72 9.83
N GLU A 51 6.59 -17.70 9.01
CA GLU A 51 6.25 -17.66 7.58
C GLU A 51 4.79 -18.11 7.46
N ALA A 52 3.89 -17.15 7.27
CA ALA A 52 2.46 -17.41 7.30
C ALA A 52 1.93 -17.95 5.95
N GLU A 53 2.60 -17.58 4.86
CA GLU A 53 2.46 -18.07 3.48
C GLU A 53 3.86 -18.04 2.84
N PRO A 54 4.10 -18.69 1.68
CA PRO A 54 5.34 -18.54 0.95
C PRO A 54 5.69 -17.06 0.74
N ASP A 55 6.90 -16.68 1.16
CA ASP A 55 7.40 -15.30 1.09
C ASP A 55 6.61 -14.26 1.92
N MET A 56 5.76 -14.70 2.87
CA MET A 56 4.99 -13.84 3.77
C MET A 56 5.50 -13.93 5.20
N LEU A 57 6.12 -12.85 5.69
CA LEU A 57 6.54 -12.75 7.08
C LEU A 57 5.42 -12.16 7.93
N GLU A 58 5.06 -12.86 8.99
CA GLU A 58 4.23 -12.35 10.07
C GLU A 58 5.10 -12.10 11.31
N LEU A 59 4.99 -10.90 11.89
CA LEU A 59 5.62 -10.56 13.17
C LEU A 59 4.55 -10.23 14.21
N ARG A 60 4.62 -10.88 15.38
CA ARG A 60 3.89 -10.46 16.57
C ARG A 60 4.72 -9.43 17.34
N LEU A 61 4.11 -8.29 17.60
CA LEU A 61 4.69 -7.16 18.30
C LEU A 61 4.00 -6.97 19.65
N GLU A 62 4.76 -6.57 20.66
CA GLU A 62 4.25 -6.23 21.99
C GLU A 62 4.72 -4.85 22.42
N ARG A 63 3.80 -4.09 23.02
CA ARG A 63 4.05 -2.78 23.62
C ARG A 63 3.29 -2.69 24.94
N GLY A 64 4.01 -2.92 26.05
CA GLY A 64 3.38 -3.03 27.36
C GLY A 64 2.37 -4.18 27.39
N ASN A 65 1.10 -3.89 27.65
CA ASN A 65 0.03 -4.89 27.69
C ASN A 65 -0.71 -5.06 26.34
N GLN A 66 -0.27 -4.40 25.28
CA GLN A 66 -0.86 -4.50 23.95
C GLN A 66 -0.04 -5.46 23.08
N SER A 67 -0.74 -6.31 22.32
CA SER A 67 -0.15 -7.13 21.27
C SER A 67 -0.77 -6.73 19.93
N SER A 68 0.03 -6.73 18.88
CA SER A 68 -0.44 -6.59 17.51
C SER A 68 0.38 -7.45 16.54
N ILE A 69 -0.09 -7.54 15.30
CA ILE A 69 0.56 -8.29 14.23
C ILE A 69 0.75 -7.36 13.02
N ILE A 70 1.94 -7.43 12.43
CA ILE A 70 2.25 -6.79 11.15
C ILE A 70 2.77 -7.84 10.17
N TRP A 71 2.42 -7.68 8.89
CA TRP A 71 2.82 -8.61 7.84
C TRP A 71 3.70 -7.92 6.80
N PHE A 72 4.59 -8.68 6.18
CA PHE A 72 5.44 -8.21 5.08
C PHE A 72 5.39 -9.21 3.92
N LYS A 73 5.30 -8.70 2.70
CA LYS A 73 5.40 -9.47 1.45
C LYS A 73 6.36 -8.78 0.46
N PRO A 74 6.98 -9.53 -0.48
CA PRO A 74 7.66 -8.94 -1.62
C PRO A 74 6.74 -8.00 -2.39
N LEU A 75 7.34 -7.05 -3.10
CA LEU A 75 6.60 -6.17 -4.01
C LEU A 75 5.98 -7.02 -5.13
N ALA A 76 4.66 -6.92 -5.32
CA ALA A 76 3.98 -7.63 -6.42
C ALA A 76 4.32 -7.04 -7.80
N ARG A 77 4.77 -5.78 -7.84
CA ARG A 77 5.23 -5.08 -9.05
C ARG A 77 6.75 -4.95 -9.03
N GLY A 78 7.38 -5.36 -10.13
CA GLY A 78 8.81 -5.09 -10.40
C GLY A 78 9.07 -3.63 -10.78
N VAL A 79 10.36 -3.30 -10.94
CA VAL A 79 10.98 -1.98 -11.20
C VAL A 79 10.02 -0.95 -11.79
N THR A 80 9.76 0.10 -11.02
CA THR A 80 9.06 1.32 -11.44
C THR A 80 9.97 2.50 -11.17
N ASP A 81 9.75 3.64 -11.84
CA ASP A 81 10.50 4.87 -11.54
C ASP A 81 10.05 5.54 -10.22
N MET A 82 8.98 5.03 -9.60
CA MET A 82 8.50 5.53 -8.31
C MET A 82 9.32 4.92 -7.17
N PRO A 83 9.96 5.76 -6.33
CA PRO A 83 10.69 5.26 -5.18
C PRO A 83 9.69 4.70 -4.16
N VAL A 84 9.88 3.43 -3.81
CA VAL A 84 8.98 2.67 -2.92
C VAL A 84 9.76 2.05 -1.77
N PHE A 85 9.07 1.88 -0.65
CA PHE A 85 9.58 1.02 0.42
C PHE A 85 9.79 -0.41 -0.11
N PRO A 86 10.88 -1.10 0.24
CA PRO A 86 11.29 -2.33 -0.46
C PRO A 86 10.32 -3.52 -0.29
N VAL A 87 9.26 -3.41 0.51
CA VAL A 87 8.28 -4.47 0.72
C VAL A 87 6.87 -3.90 0.79
N MET A 88 5.87 -4.75 0.54
CA MET A 88 4.49 -4.46 0.91
C MET A 88 4.29 -4.70 2.40
N VAL A 89 3.51 -3.84 3.04
CA VAL A 89 3.13 -3.98 4.45
C VAL A 89 1.66 -4.36 4.54
N GLY A 90 1.39 -5.41 5.30
CA GLY A 90 0.05 -5.90 5.57
C GLY A 90 -0.42 -5.50 6.96
N ALA A 91 -1.70 -5.14 7.06
CA ALA A 91 -2.41 -4.98 8.32
C ALA A 91 -3.89 -5.39 8.15
N LYS A 92 -4.57 -5.74 9.24
CA LYS A 92 -6.02 -5.93 9.24
C LYS A 92 -6.71 -4.62 9.55
N PHE A 93 -7.74 -4.29 8.77
CA PHE A 93 -8.41 -3.00 8.85
C PHE A 93 -9.76 -3.11 9.57
N MET A 94 -10.06 -2.13 10.41
CA MET A 94 -11.39 -1.86 10.95
C MET A 94 -11.72 -0.38 10.75
N ALA A 95 -12.97 -0.08 10.36
CA ALA A 95 -13.40 1.29 10.06
C ALA A 95 -12.43 2.04 9.09
N CYS A 96 -11.88 1.32 8.10
CA CYS A 96 -10.94 1.86 7.11
C CYS A 96 -9.56 2.29 7.67
N LYS A 97 -9.16 1.83 8.86
CA LYS A 97 -7.81 1.99 9.41
C LYS A 97 -7.24 0.65 9.90
N PRO A 98 -5.91 0.47 9.93
CA PRO A 98 -5.27 -0.61 10.67
C PRO A 98 -5.77 -0.64 12.12
N SER A 99 -5.95 -1.84 12.66
CA SER A 99 -6.39 -2.05 14.04
C SER A 99 -5.45 -3.01 14.75
N ALA A 100 -5.05 -2.68 15.98
CA ALA A 100 -4.33 -3.59 16.86
C ALA A 100 -5.20 -4.76 17.36
N THR A 101 -6.52 -4.57 17.37
CA THR A 101 -7.51 -5.57 17.80
C THR A 101 -8.52 -5.81 16.68
N PRO A 102 -8.08 -6.30 15.51
CA PRO A 102 -8.97 -6.56 14.40
C PRO A 102 -9.89 -7.74 14.74
N HIS A 103 -11.09 -7.78 14.14
CA HIS A 103 -11.89 -9.00 14.18
C HIS A 103 -11.19 -10.14 13.41
N ASP A 104 -11.39 -11.39 13.84
CA ASP A 104 -10.70 -12.54 13.27
C ASP A 104 -11.00 -12.73 11.76
N ASP A 105 -12.20 -12.34 11.34
CA ASP A 105 -12.69 -12.40 9.96
C ASP A 105 -12.14 -11.28 9.06
N CYS A 106 -11.47 -10.27 9.62
CA CYS A 106 -10.85 -9.21 8.82
C CYS A 106 -9.72 -9.78 7.97
N GLU A 107 -9.79 -9.54 6.67
CA GLU A 107 -8.74 -9.91 5.72
C GLU A 107 -7.50 -9.02 5.90
N ILE A 108 -6.33 -9.58 5.58
CA ILE A 108 -5.07 -8.83 5.59
C ILE A 108 -5.01 -7.98 4.32
N THR A 109 -4.84 -6.68 4.51
CA THR A 109 -4.78 -5.68 3.46
C THR A 109 -3.32 -5.26 3.27
N TYR A 110 -2.73 -5.55 2.10
CA TYR A 110 -1.32 -5.27 1.79
C TYR A 110 -1.16 -3.99 0.97
N PHE A 111 -0.42 -3.00 1.43
CA PHE A 111 -0.24 -1.74 0.70
C PHE A 111 1.24 -1.40 0.50
N TYR A 112 1.53 -0.63 -0.54
CA TYR A 112 2.86 -0.08 -0.79
C TYR A 112 3.05 1.17 0.06
N LEU A 113 4.27 1.35 0.57
CA LEU A 113 4.65 2.51 1.36
C LEU A 113 5.61 3.41 0.58
N PRO A 114 5.54 4.74 0.76
CA PRO A 114 6.56 5.66 0.29
C PRO A 114 7.97 5.26 0.73
N TRP A 115 8.98 5.56 -0.09
CA TRP A 115 10.37 5.19 0.21
C TRP A 115 10.94 5.85 1.47
N ASP A 116 10.36 6.95 1.93
CA ASP A 116 10.76 7.74 3.10
C ASP A 116 10.06 7.31 4.39
N CYS A 117 9.25 6.25 4.32
CA CYS A 117 8.59 5.64 5.47
C CYS A 117 9.60 5.16 6.54
N THR A 118 9.26 5.39 7.80
CA THR A 118 10.14 5.18 8.96
C THR A 118 9.75 3.95 9.78
N ALA A 119 10.61 3.61 10.75
CA ALA A 119 10.27 2.59 11.75
C ALA A 119 8.98 2.93 12.52
N GLN A 120 8.79 4.21 12.85
CA GLN A 120 7.62 4.66 13.61
C GLN A 120 6.34 4.44 12.81
N ASP A 121 6.36 4.70 11.50
CA ASP A 121 5.21 4.44 10.63
C ASP A 121 4.81 2.95 10.67
N LEU A 122 5.77 2.02 10.67
CA LEU A 122 5.48 0.58 10.79
C LEU A 122 4.82 0.23 12.13
N ILE A 123 5.22 0.91 13.20
CA ILE A 123 4.64 0.72 14.55
C ILE A 123 3.23 1.30 14.59
N ASP A 124 3.04 2.52 14.09
CA ASP A 124 1.75 3.18 14.05
C ASP A 124 0.75 2.37 13.21
N ILE A 125 1.19 1.76 12.11
CA ILE A 125 0.41 0.80 11.33
C ILE A 125 0.03 -0.40 12.19
N ALA A 126 1.02 -1.05 12.82
CA ALA A 126 0.78 -2.25 13.61
C ALA A 126 -0.21 -1.98 14.74
N PHE A 127 -0.06 -0.87 15.46
CA PHE A 127 -0.91 -0.56 16.62
C PHE A 127 -2.17 0.25 16.26
N GLY A 128 -2.42 0.54 14.98
CA GLY A 128 -3.61 1.27 14.54
C GLY A 128 -3.65 2.73 14.96
N GLU A 129 -2.49 3.36 15.14
CA GLU A 129 -2.32 4.74 15.63
C GLU A 129 -2.22 5.77 14.50
N VAL A 130 -2.31 5.31 13.26
CA VAL A 130 -2.30 6.14 12.06
C VAL A 130 -3.56 7.02 11.93
N THR A 131 -3.35 8.23 11.41
CA THR A 131 -4.44 9.20 11.14
C THR A 131 -5.13 8.88 9.81
N TYR A 132 -6.35 9.41 9.58
CA TYR A 132 -6.99 9.25 8.27
C TYR A 132 -6.21 9.94 7.14
N PRO A 133 -5.65 11.15 7.34
CA PRO A 133 -4.76 11.78 6.35
C PRO A 133 -3.52 10.94 6.01
N TRP A 134 -2.92 10.27 7.00
CA TRP A 134 -1.81 9.35 6.73
C TRP A 134 -2.29 8.15 5.89
N ILE A 135 -3.44 7.57 6.23
CA ILE A 135 -4.03 6.46 5.46
C ILE A 135 -4.38 6.88 4.04
N GLU A 136 -4.91 8.08 3.85
CA GLU A 136 -5.14 8.65 2.51
C GLU A 136 -3.84 8.71 1.72
N THR A 137 -2.80 9.30 2.31
CA THR A 137 -1.48 9.44 1.69
C THR A 137 -0.95 8.07 1.24
N VAL A 138 -1.02 7.07 2.10
CA VAL A 138 -0.53 5.72 1.82
C VAL A 138 -1.41 4.96 0.84
N GLN A 139 -2.74 5.05 0.93
CA GLN A 139 -3.65 4.41 -0.03
C GLN A 139 -3.50 5.03 -1.43
N ASN A 140 -3.40 6.35 -1.52
CA ASN A 140 -3.20 7.05 -2.79
C ASN A 140 -1.82 6.75 -3.37
N PHE A 141 -0.76 6.74 -2.55
CA PHE A 141 0.57 6.31 -2.97
C PHE A 141 0.55 4.86 -3.46
N SER A 142 -0.08 3.96 -2.70
CA SER A 142 -0.19 2.55 -3.03
C SER A 142 -0.95 2.32 -4.34
N ALA A 143 -2.02 3.09 -4.59
CA ALA A 143 -2.75 3.05 -5.85
C ALA A 143 -1.90 3.58 -7.02
N ALA A 144 -1.22 4.72 -6.84
CA ALA A 144 -0.34 5.29 -7.85
C ALA A 144 0.81 4.34 -8.20
N TYR A 145 1.48 3.76 -7.20
CA TYR A 145 2.53 2.77 -7.39
C TYR A 145 2.01 1.51 -8.11
N ALA A 146 0.88 0.97 -7.67
CA ALA A 146 0.27 -0.20 -8.32
C ALA A 146 -0.05 0.05 -9.79
N MET A 147 -0.36 1.29 -10.16
CA MET A 147 -0.70 1.70 -11.52
C MET A 147 0.50 2.30 -12.27
N SER A 148 1.69 2.42 -11.69
CA SER A 148 2.80 3.22 -12.24
C SER A 148 3.50 2.68 -13.50
N ALA A 149 3.24 1.44 -13.88
CA ALA A 149 3.82 0.80 -15.06
C ALA A 149 2.71 0.11 -15.88
N PRO A 150 2.92 -0.14 -17.18
CA PRO A 150 1.98 -0.89 -17.99
C PRO A 150 1.59 -2.23 -17.33
N ILE A 151 0.34 -2.64 -17.54
CA ILE A 151 -0.20 -3.90 -17.03
C ILE A 151 -0.68 -4.70 -18.23
N GLU A 152 -0.03 -5.85 -18.45
CA GLU A 152 -0.42 -6.78 -19.50
C GLU A 152 -1.90 -7.19 -19.33
N ARG A 153 -2.66 -7.20 -20.43
CA ARG A 153 -4.09 -7.56 -20.45
C ARG A 153 -4.98 -6.68 -19.60
N PHE A 154 -4.51 -5.50 -19.22
CA PHE A 154 -5.33 -4.46 -18.58
C PHE A 154 -5.81 -3.47 -19.65
N PRO A 155 -6.92 -2.72 -19.46
CA PRO A 155 -7.43 -1.82 -20.47
C PRO A 155 -6.41 -0.73 -20.80
N ARG A 156 -6.58 -0.08 -21.95
CA ARG A 156 -5.74 1.08 -22.29
C ARG A 156 -6.00 2.27 -21.37
N CYS A 157 -7.19 2.38 -20.80
CA CYS A 157 -7.50 3.43 -19.83
C CYS A 157 -8.48 2.95 -18.75
N ALA A 158 -8.33 3.51 -17.57
CA ALA A 158 -9.08 3.15 -16.37
C ALA A 158 -9.33 4.38 -15.49
N LEU A 159 -10.45 4.40 -14.78
CA LEU A 159 -10.62 5.34 -13.67
C LEU A 159 -10.05 4.70 -12.40
N VAL A 160 -9.11 5.41 -11.76
CA VAL A 160 -8.51 5.04 -10.48
C VAL A 160 -9.18 5.84 -9.39
N MET A 161 -9.91 5.15 -8.52
CA MET A 161 -10.52 5.77 -7.34
C MET A 161 -9.45 6.01 -6.27
N LEU A 162 -9.38 7.24 -5.78
CA LEU A 162 -8.47 7.73 -4.75
C LEU A 162 -9.26 8.30 -3.56
N MET A 163 -8.61 8.41 -2.41
CA MET A 163 -9.19 8.98 -1.19
C MET A 163 -8.84 10.47 -1.08
N ASP A 164 -9.75 11.29 -0.56
CA ASP A 164 -9.52 12.71 -0.25
C ASP A 164 -10.06 13.02 1.15
N SER A 165 -9.16 13.22 2.11
CA SER A 165 -9.48 13.61 3.48
C SER A 165 -9.30 15.11 3.68
N SER A 166 -9.96 15.91 2.84
CA SER A 166 -9.83 17.37 2.79
C SER A 166 -10.12 18.14 4.10
N THR A 167 -10.60 17.53 5.19
CA THR A 167 -11.11 18.34 6.31
C THR A 167 -11.01 17.83 7.75
N LYS A 168 -10.72 16.55 8.08
CA LYS A 168 -10.66 16.10 9.50
C LYS A 168 -9.77 14.87 9.75
N ASP A 169 -8.97 14.91 10.82
CA ASP A 169 -8.03 13.84 11.20
C ASP A 169 -8.70 12.52 11.63
N ASP A 170 -9.95 12.60 12.10
CA ASP A 170 -10.73 11.53 12.72
C ASP A 170 -11.86 11.01 11.83
N GLN A 171 -12.00 11.50 10.59
CA GLN A 171 -13.05 11.04 9.67
C GLN A 171 -12.48 10.50 8.37
N ARG A 172 -13.18 9.50 7.82
CA ARG A 172 -12.90 9.01 6.48
C ARG A 172 -13.18 10.13 5.47
N GLY A 173 -12.20 10.37 4.60
CA GLY A 173 -12.34 11.29 3.48
C GLY A 173 -13.38 10.87 2.43
N SER A 174 -13.76 11.81 1.56
CA SER A 174 -14.44 11.52 0.30
C SER A 174 -13.55 10.70 -0.64
N VAL A 175 -14.10 10.28 -1.77
CA VAL A 175 -13.33 9.66 -2.85
C VAL A 175 -13.37 10.55 -4.08
N TYR A 176 -12.33 10.48 -4.88
CA TYR A 176 -12.25 11.11 -6.20
C TYR A 176 -11.62 10.17 -7.21
N PHE A 177 -11.56 10.57 -8.48
CA PHE A 177 -11.05 9.73 -9.56
C PHE A 177 -9.96 10.46 -10.33
N LYS A 178 -8.92 9.72 -10.72
CA LYS A 178 -7.99 10.11 -11.78
C LYS A 178 -8.14 9.17 -12.97
N LEU A 179 -7.85 9.68 -14.16
CA LEU A 179 -7.80 8.87 -15.36
C LEU A 179 -6.41 8.29 -15.51
N TRP A 180 -6.29 6.98 -15.37
CA TRP A 180 -5.09 6.25 -15.73
C TRP A 180 -5.16 5.82 -17.20
N HIS A 181 -4.07 5.98 -17.92
CA HIS A 181 -3.93 5.57 -19.31
C HIS A 181 -2.57 4.92 -19.51
N GLN A 182 -2.54 3.80 -20.24
CA GLN A 182 -1.30 3.14 -20.63
C GLN A 182 -1.15 3.09 -22.14
N THR A 183 0.08 3.33 -22.58
CA THR A 183 0.57 2.96 -23.91
C THR A 183 1.47 1.73 -23.78
N GLU A 184 2.06 1.27 -24.89
CA GLU A 184 2.97 0.11 -24.89
C GLU A 184 4.16 0.30 -23.94
N ASN A 185 4.63 1.55 -23.75
CA ASN A 185 5.88 1.83 -23.03
C ASN A 185 5.72 2.83 -21.87
N SER A 186 4.53 3.37 -21.64
CA SER A 186 4.34 4.40 -20.62
C SER A 186 2.96 4.32 -19.99
N VAL A 187 2.88 4.89 -18.79
CA VAL A 187 1.65 5.16 -18.07
C VAL A 187 1.54 6.65 -17.82
N GLU A 188 0.31 7.15 -17.84
CA GLU A 188 -0.03 8.48 -17.39
C GLU A 188 -1.21 8.44 -16.41
N LEU A 189 -1.15 9.27 -15.37
CA LEU A 189 -2.23 9.54 -14.43
C LEU A 189 -2.67 11.00 -14.62
N LEU A 190 -3.76 11.18 -15.34
CA LEU A 190 -4.35 12.46 -15.66
C LEU A 190 -5.32 12.90 -14.55
N GLU A 191 -5.20 14.17 -14.16
CA GLU A 191 -6.16 14.81 -13.26
C GLU A 191 -7.51 14.99 -13.95
N LEU A 192 -8.59 14.71 -13.21
CA LEU A 192 -9.97 15.01 -13.58
C LEU A 192 -10.52 16.05 -12.61
N GLU A 193 -11.62 16.72 -12.96
CA GLU A 193 -12.32 17.55 -11.99
C GLU A 193 -12.84 16.69 -10.85
N HIS A 194 -12.66 17.20 -9.62
CA HIS A 194 -12.96 16.46 -8.41
C HIS A 194 -14.44 16.06 -8.35
N THR A 195 -14.71 14.75 -8.30
CA THR A 195 -16.06 14.20 -8.17
C THR A 195 -16.03 12.85 -7.48
N ASN A 196 -17.04 12.56 -6.66
CA ASN A 196 -17.22 11.24 -6.02
C ASN A 196 -18.08 10.29 -6.88
N SER A 197 -18.55 10.74 -8.05
CA SER A 197 -19.36 9.96 -8.97
C SER A 197 -18.49 9.33 -10.05
N PRO A 198 -18.41 7.99 -10.14
CA PRO A 198 -17.65 7.33 -11.20
C PRO A 198 -18.23 7.62 -12.59
N PHE A 199 -19.55 7.86 -12.71
CA PHE A 199 -20.19 8.23 -13.97
C PHE A 199 -19.77 9.62 -14.44
N SER A 200 -19.71 10.59 -13.52
CA SER A 200 -19.27 11.94 -13.85
C SER A 200 -17.80 11.97 -14.25
N ALA A 201 -16.94 11.20 -13.56
CA ALA A 201 -15.54 11.04 -13.94
C ALA A 201 -15.40 10.35 -15.32
N ALA A 202 -16.25 9.37 -15.63
CA ALA A 202 -16.22 8.68 -16.93
C ALA A 202 -16.64 9.60 -18.08
N GLU A 203 -17.66 10.44 -17.88
CA GLU A 203 -18.06 11.44 -18.88
C GLU A 203 -16.96 12.48 -19.12
N GLN A 204 -16.24 12.93 -18.08
CA GLN A 204 -15.08 13.80 -18.26
C GLN A 204 -13.97 13.13 -19.06
N ALA A 205 -13.63 11.88 -18.72
CA ALA A 205 -12.64 11.11 -19.48
C ALA A 205 -13.05 10.93 -20.96
N LYS A 206 -14.34 10.74 -21.23
CA LYS A 206 -14.90 10.67 -22.58
C LYS A 206 -14.78 11.98 -23.34
N GLN A 207 -14.98 13.12 -22.69
CA GLN A 207 -14.74 14.44 -23.28
C GLN A 207 -13.27 14.65 -23.65
N LEU A 208 -12.35 14.03 -22.90
CA LEU A 208 -10.92 13.98 -23.21
C LEU A 208 -10.54 12.93 -24.28
N GLY A 209 -11.51 12.16 -24.79
CA GLY A 209 -11.29 11.16 -25.85
C GLY A 209 -11.00 9.74 -25.35
N TYR A 210 -11.20 9.45 -24.07
CA TYR A 210 -10.96 8.15 -23.46
C TYR A 210 -12.25 7.38 -23.15
N SER A 211 -12.18 6.05 -23.13
CA SER A 211 -13.30 5.17 -22.78
C SER A 211 -12.89 4.27 -21.61
N PRO A 212 -12.84 4.81 -20.36
CA PRO A 212 -12.19 4.10 -19.26
C PRO A 212 -13.12 3.11 -18.57
N THR A 213 -12.59 1.94 -18.23
CA THR A 213 -13.25 1.03 -17.27
C THR A 213 -13.01 1.52 -15.83
N VAL A 214 -13.98 1.36 -14.92
CA VAL A 214 -13.83 1.83 -13.52
C VAL A 214 -13.21 0.72 -12.67
N TYR A 215 -12.12 1.05 -11.96
CA TYR A 215 -11.47 0.13 -11.04
C TYR A 215 -11.33 0.69 -9.62
N ARG A 216 -11.46 -0.22 -8.66
CA ARG A 216 -10.94 -0.03 -7.30
C ARG A 216 -9.49 -0.47 -7.30
N CYS A 217 -8.58 0.41 -6.92
CA CYS A 217 -7.24 -0.01 -6.53
C CYS A 217 -7.22 -0.06 -5.00
N HIS A 218 -7.27 -1.26 -4.46
CA HIS A 218 -7.04 -1.48 -3.04
C HIS A 218 -5.80 -2.31 -2.89
N SER A 219 -4.79 -1.76 -2.24
CA SER A 219 -3.79 -2.63 -1.62
C SER A 219 -3.06 -3.46 -2.69
N GLY A 220 -2.76 -2.82 -3.83
CA GLY A 220 -2.17 -3.46 -5.01
C GLY A 220 -3.12 -4.37 -5.82
N CYS A 221 -4.30 -4.69 -5.31
CA CYS A 221 -5.34 -5.43 -6.02
C CYS A 221 -6.21 -4.49 -6.83
N ILE A 222 -6.41 -4.82 -8.10
CA ILE A 222 -7.24 -4.06 -9.01
C ILE A 222 -8.54 -4.82 -9.24
N VAL A 223 -9.65 -4.23 -8.78
CA VAL A 223 -10.98 -4.86 -8.83
C VAL A 223 -11.88 -4.04 -9.75
N PRO A 224 -12.42 -4.61 -10.84
CA PRO A 224 -13.35 -3.90 -11.71
C PRO A 224 -14.66 -3.64 -10.95
N PHE A 225 -15.13 -2.39 -10.97
CA PHE A 225 -16.44 -2.04 -10.41
C PHE A 225 -17.55 -2.25 -11.43
N LEU A 226 -17.37 -1.70 -12.64
CA LEU A 226 -18.30 -1.79 -13.77
C LEU A 226 -17.54 -1.52 -15.08
N PRO A 227 -17.81 -2.24 -16.18
CA PRO A 227 -17.54 -1.72 -17.52
C PRO A 227 -18.42 -0.49 -17.73
N THR A 228 -17.80 0.66 -18.01
CA THR A 228 -18.56 1.80 -18.52
C THR A 228 -18.90 1.50 -19.98
N SER A 229 -19.90 2.18 -20.54
CA SER A 229 -20.46 1.92 -21.89
C SER A 229 -19.46 2.08 -23.06
N GLY A 230 -18.17 2.26 -22.79
CA GLY A 230 -17.08 2.13 -23.74
C GLY A 230 -16.38 0.78 -23.64
N PHE A 231 -17.01 -0.25 -24.22
CA PHE A 231 -16.47 -1.57 -24.58
C PHE A 231 -15.81 -2.42 -23.49
N ASP A 232 -16.34 -3.63 -23.35
CA ASP A 232 -15.72 -4.75 -22.65
C ASP A 232 -14.39 -5.15 -23.32
N PHE A 233 -13.48 -5.68 -22.50
CA PHE A 233 -12.25 -6.33 -22.93
C PHE A 233 -12.46 -7.31 -24.10
N LEU A 234 -11.49 -7.34 -25.02
CA LEU A 234 -11.16 -8.53 -25.80
C LEU A 234 -10.18 -9.39 -25.01
#